data_AF-A0A9E2CH37-F1
#
_entry.id   AF-A0A9E2CH37-F1
#
_cell.length_a   1.000
_cell.length_b   1.000
_cell.length_c   1.000
_cell.angle_alpha   90.00
_cell.angle_beta   90.00
_cell.angle_gamma   90.00
#
_symmetry.space_group_name_H-M   'P 1'
#
loop_
_entity.id
_entity.type
_entity.pdbx_description
1 polymer ?
#
loop_
_entity_poly.entity_id
_entity_poly.type
_entity_poly.pdbx_seq_one_letter_code
_entity_poly.pdbx_strand_id
1 'polypeptide(L)'
;MLSDRPRKPFESASRADRKAVPAATRQPRQPPPYGVHSPYSARWPPDGAIDARQPHALDDPDERYGWDQITLVFYEPMPAMAAGHFTITESGGDGVPPTIEEVVAPEPTSIRLTLSEPIEPRAWTMIRHKLSGSTMCLGYLPGDVNGDTFTASSDITPLIDSLNAVPGRVRP
;
A
#
# COMPACT_ATOMS: atom_id res chain seq x y z
N MET A 1 52.95 71.27 -8.23
CA MET A 1 52.21 71.03 -9.47
C MET A 1 51.06 70.06 -9.16
N LEU A 2 49.88 70.58 -8.81
CA LEU A 2 48.68 69.77 -8.57
C LEU A 2 48.05 69.45 -9.92
N SER A 3 48.01 68.16 -10.27
CA SER A 3 47.44 67.67 -11.53
C SER A 3 45.91 67.56 -11.38
N ASP A 4 45.20 68.48 -12.02
CA ASP A 4 43.75 68.42 -12.23
C ASP A 4 43.39 67.17 -13.04
N ARG A 5 42.54 66.30 -12.49
CA ARG A 5 41.97 65.17 -13.23
C ARG A 5 40.53 65.49 -13.61
N PRO A 6 40.14 65.31 -14.88
CA PRO A 6 38.79 65.60 -15.34
C PRO A 6 37.79 64.59 -14.75
N ARG A 7 36.71 65.12 -14.15
CA ARG A 7 35.57 64.31 -13.69
C ARG A 7 34.77 63.84 -14.90
N LYS A 8 34.58 62.52 -15.02
CA LYS A 8 33.70 61.92 -16.03
C LYS A 8 32.22 62.24 -15.71
N PRO A 9 31.38 62.48 -16.73
CA PRO A 9 29.96 62.71 -16.54
C PRO A 9 29.24 61.44 -16.05
N PHE A 10 28.25 61.65 -15.19
CA PHE A 10 27.42 60.61 -14.60
C PHE A 10 26.31 60.25 -15.60
N GLU A 11 26.40 59.07 -16.23
CA GLU A 11 25.33 58.55 -17.07
C GLU A 11 24.12 58.18 -16.21
N SER A 12 22.99 58.85 -16.46
CA SER A 12 21.72 58.55 -15.83
C SER A 12 21.10 57.32 -16.50
N ALA A 13 21.07 56.20 -15.77
CA ALA A 13 20.45 54.97 -16.27
C ALA A 13 18.94 55.16 -16.43
N SER A 14 18.50 55.11 -17.68
CA SER A 14 17.11 55.16 -18.11
C SER A 14 16.31 53.98 -17.54
N ARG A 15 15.16 54.30 -16.94
CA ARG A 15 14.19 53.38 -16.32
C ARG A 15 13.36 52.70 -17.41
N ALA A 16 13.93 51.71 -18.09
CA ALA A 16 13.21 50.92 -19.08
C ALA A 16 12.40 49.78 -18.43
N ASP A 17 11.13 49.72 -18.81
CA ASP A 17 10.25 48.54 -18.91
C ASP A 17 10.25 47.51 -17.78
N ARG A 18 9.36 47.74 -16.80
CA ARG A 18 8.76 46.63 -16.05
C ARG A 18 7.66 46.00 -16.90
N LYS A 19 8.01 44.97 -17.67
CA LYS A 19 7.01 44.05 -18.26
C LYS A 19 6.11 43.52 -17.13
N ALA A 20 4.80 43.66 -17.30
CA ALA A 20 3.81 43.06 -16.41
C ALA A 20 4.07 41.55 -16.32
N VAL A 21 4.39 41.05 -15.13
CA VAL A 21 4.48 39.63 -14.86
C VAL A 21 3.05 39.08 -14.97
N PRO A 22 2.77 38.13 -15.89
CA PRO A 22 1.44 37.53 -15.98
C PRO A 22 1.08 36.92 -14.62
N ALA A 23 -0.16 37.16 -14.18
CA ALA A 23 -0.67 36.62 -12.93
C ALA A 23 -0.44 35.10 -12.92
N ALA A 24 0.47 34.64 -12.06
CA ALA A 24 0.73 33.23 -11.89
C ALA A 24 -0.59 32.57 -11.48
N THR A 25 -1.12 31.73 -12.36
CA THR A 25 -2.23 30.82 -12.06
C THR A 25 -1.87 30.12 -10.75
N ARG A 26 -2.57 30.47 -9.66
CA ARG A 26 -2.36 29.83 -8.37
C ARG A 26 -2.63 28.34 -8.57
N GLN A 27 -1.58 27.53 -8.57
CA GLN A 27 -1.75 26.10 -8.44
C GLN A 27 -2.59 25.88 -7.16
N PRO A 28 -3.67 25.08 -7.23
CA PRO A 28 -4.42 24.73 -6.04
C PRO A 28 -3.42 24.16 -5.02
N ARG A 29 -3.47 24.69 -3.79
CA ARG A 29 -2.60 24.21 -2.71
C ARG A 29 -2.87 22.71 -2.57
N GLN A 30 -1.86 21.88 -2.83
CA GLN A 30 -1.94 20.48 -2.44
C GLN A 30 -2.19 20.44 -0.92
N PRO A 31 -3.16 19.66 -0.43
CA PRO A 31 -3.32 19.45 0.99
C PRO A 31 -1.99 18.93 1.58
N PRO A 32 -1.69 19.24 2.84
CA PRO A 32 -0.49 18.73 3.49
C PRO A 32 -0.46 17.19 3.38
N PRO A 33 0.73 16.58 3.25
CA PRO A 33 0.84 15.13 3.24
C PRO A 33 0.15 14.59 4.51
N TYR A 34 -0.81 13.69 4.32
CA TYR A 34 -1.52 13.03 5.42
C TYR A 34 -0.47 12.56 6.45
N GLY A 35 -0.65 12.94 7.72
CA GLY A 35 0.30 12.62 8.80
C GLY A 35 0.53 11.11 8.94
N VAL A 36 1.56 10.71 9.68
CA VAL A 36 2.11 9.34 9.86
C VAL A 36 1.10 8.28 10.37
N HIS A 37 -0.17 8.63 10.52
CA HIS A 37 -1.23 7.70 10.85
C HIS A 37 -1.65 6.90 9.61
N SER A 38 -1.76 5.58 9.77
CA SER A 38 -2.47 4.76 8.79
C SER A 38 -3.85 5.39 8.54
N PRO A 39 -4.24 5.67 7.28
CA PRO A 39 -5.55 6.20 6.97
C PRO A 39 -6.63 5.13 7.14
N TYR A 40 -6.22 3.86 7.31
CA TYR A 40 -7.11 2.74 7.50
C TYR A 40 -7.53 2.63 8.96
N SER A 41 -8.83 2.53 9.20
CA SER A 41 -9.43 2.17 10.48
C SER A 41 -9.53 0.65 10.64
N ALA A 42 -9.71 -0.09 9.55
CA ALA A 42 -9.74 -1.55 9.53
C ALA A 42 -9.31 -2.11 8.17
N ARG A 43 -8.89 -3.39 8.17
CA ARG A 43 -8.45 -4.14 6.99
C ARG A 43 -9.01 -5.55 7.07
N TRP A 44 -9.52 -6.08 5.97
CA TRP A 44 -9.94 -7.47 5.86
C TRP A 44 -9.37 -8.11 4.59
N PRO A 45 -8.54 -9.17 4.71
CA PRO A 45 -7.96 -9.71 5.94
C PRO A 45 -7.14 -8.65 6.72
N PRO A 46 -6.92 -8.84 8.04
CA PRO A 46 -6.09 -7.92 8.79
C PRO A 46 -4.64 -7.94 8.28
N ASP A 47 -3.90 -6.86 8.55
CA ASP A 47 -2.49 -6.77 8.20
C ASP A 47 -1.67 -7.82 8.96
N GLY A 48 -0.79 -8.51 8.24
CA GLY A 48 -0.04 -9.66 8.74
C GLY A 48 -0.83 -10.97 8.75
N ALA A 49 -2.07 -11.00 8.24
CA ALA A 49 -2.84 -12.24 8.17
C ALA A 49 -2.20 -13.25 7.21
N ILE A 50 -2.32 -14.54 7.55
CA ILE A 50 -1.84 -15.66 6.74
C ILE A 50 -3.02 -16.46 6.22
N ASP A 51 -3.07 -16.67 4.92
CA ASP A 51 -3.99 -17.63 4.32
C ASP A 51 -3.43 -19.04 4.51
N ALA A 52 -4.18 -19.88 5.21
CA ALA A 52 -3.80 -21.26 5.51
C ALA A 52 -4.62 -22.28 4.70
N ARG A 53 -5.35 -21.84 3.68
CA ARG A 53 -6.12 -22.73 2.80
C ARG A 53 -5.19 -23.61 1.95
N GLN A 54 -5.77 -24.66 1.38
CA GLN A 54 -5.09 -25.44 0.35
C GLN A 54 -4.88 -24.55 -0.89
N PRO A 55 -3.65 -24.48 -1.45
CA PRO A 55 -3.29 -23.56 -2.53
C PRO A 55 -3.98 -23.82 -3.86
N HIS A 56 -4.38 -25.06 -4.11
CA HIS A 56 -4.98 -25.47 -5.37
C HIS A 56 -6.15 -26.41 -5.16
N ALA A 57 -7.04 -26.52 -6.14
CA ALA A 57 -8.03 -27.58 -6.16
C ALA A 57 -7.36 -28.97 -6.12
N LEU A 58 -8.03 -29.98 -5.55
CA LEU A 58 -7.46 -31.33 -5.44
C LEU A 58 -7.22 -31.98 -6.81
N ASP A 59 -8.10 -31.67 -7.77
CA ASP A 59 -8.12 -32.28 -9.11
C ASP A 59 -7.60 -31.32 -10.20
N ASP A 60 -7.27 -30.08 -9.85
CA ASP A 60 -6.77 -29.07 -10.78
C ASP A 60 -5.66 -28.23 -10.11
N PRO A 61 -4.37 -28.52 -10.40
CA PRO A 61 -3.25 -27.77 -9.83
C PRO A 61 -3.11 -26.35 -10.42
N ASP A 62 -3.81 -26.02 -11.51
CA ASP A 62 -3.77 -24.69 -12.11
C ASP A 62 -4.82 -23.76 -11.48
N GLU A 63 -5.91 -24.32 -10.93
CA GLU A 63 -6.93 -23.56 -10.18
C GLU A 63 -6.40 -23.18 -8.79
N ARG A 64 -5.97 -21.92 -8.65
CA ARG A 64 -5.48 -21.36 -7.38
C ARG A 64 -6.63 -20.99 -6.46
N TYR A 65 -6.51 -21.35 -5.19
CA TYR A 65 -7.34 -20.84 -4.10
C TYR A 65 -6.54 -19.89 -3.23
N GLY A 66 -7.20 -18.89 -2.66
CA GLY A 66 -6.54 -17.95 -1.76
C GLY A 66 -7.36 -16.69 -1.58
N TRP A 67 -6.77 -15.65 -0.98
CA TRP A 67 -7.39 -14.33 -0.93
C TRP A 67 -7.17 -13.61 -2.24
N ASP A 68 -8.28 -13.27 -2.90
CA ASP A 68 -8.36 -12.45 -4.09
C ASP A 68 -9.13 -11.13 -3.83
N GLN A 69 -9.82 -11.04 -2.69
CA GLN A 69 -10.56 -9.85 -2.27
C GLN A 69 -10.03 -9.29 -0.96
N ILE A 70 -9.76 -7.98 -0.98
CA ILE A 70 -9.28 -7.23 0.18
C ILE A 70 -10.18 -6.03 0.39
N THR A 71 -10.60 -5.82 1.63
CA THR A 71 -11.38 -4.65 2.03
C THR A 71 -10.54 -3.73 2.90
N LEU A 72 -10.47 -2.46 2.51
CA LEU A 72 -9.82 -1.38 3.23
C LEU A 72 -10.91 -0.44 3.75
N VAL A 73 -10.95 -0.21 5.07
CA VAL A 73 -11.85 0.76 5.69
C VAL A 73 -11.03 1.96 6.15
N PHE A 74 -11.47 3.16 5.79
CA PHE A 74 -10.82 4.43 6.07
C PHE A 74 -11.52 5.18 7.19
N TYR A 75 -10.81 6.10 7.86
CA TYR A 75 -11.42 6.97 8.88
C TYR A 75 -12.33 8.06 8.29
N GLU A 76 -12.09 8.44 7.04
CA GLU A 76 -12.79 9.51 6.35
C GLU A 76 -13.21 9.05 4.95
N PRO A 77 -14.26 9.66 4.37
CA PRO A 77 -14.65 9.38 2.99
C PRO A 77 -13.48 9.63 2.02
N MET A 78 -13.24 8.66 1.14
CA MET A 78 -12.14 8.75 0.18
C MET A 78 -12.64 9.29 -1.18
N PRO A 79 -11.79 10.02 -1.93
CA PRO A 79 -12.10 10.30 -3.33
C PRO A 79 -12.17 9.00 -4.14
N ALA A 80 -12.74 9.07 -5.34
CA ALA A 80 -12.80 7.91 -6.24
C ALA A 80 -11.40 7.32 -6.46
N MET A 81 -11.25 6.04 -6.10
CA MET A 81 -10.00 5.28 -6.25
C MET A 81 -10.03 4.40 -7.50
N ALA A 82 -8.84 3.98 -7.90
CA ALA A 82 -8.60 3.17 -9.09
C ALA A 82 -7.35 2.32 -8.86
N ALA A 83 -7.17 1.23 -9.61
CA ALA A 83 -6.05 0.30 -9.45
C ALA A 83 -4.67 1.00 -9.44
N GLY A 84 -4.49 2.05 -10.27
CA GLY A 84 -3.26 2.82 -10.35
C GLY A 84 -2.84 3.55 -9.06
N HIS A 85 -3.74 3.70 -8.07
CA HIS A 85 -3.44 4.29 -6.77
C HIS A 85 -2.73 3.34 -5.80
N PHE A 86 -2.57 2.08 -6.19
CA PHE A 86 -1.92 1.07 -5.37
C PHE A 86 -0.68 0.50 -6.09
N THR A 87 0.21 -0.11 -5.32
CA THR A 87 1.24 -1.02 -5.83
C THR A 87 1.15 -2.33 -5.07
N ILE A 88 1.28 -3.43 -5.80
CA ILE A 88 1.45 -4.76 -5.23
C ILE A 88 2.87 -5.23 -5.52
N THR A 89 3.51 -5.79 -4.50
CA THR A 89 4.80 -6.46 -4.61
C THR A 89 4.75 -7.73 -3.79
N GLU A 90 5.43 -8.80 -4.21
CA GLU A 90 5.57 -10.01 -3.42
C GLU A 90 7.01 -10.28 -3.00
N SER A 91 7.15 -10.99 -1.90
CA SER A 91 8.40 -11.54 -1.41
C SER A 91 8.21 -13.02 -1.12
N GLY A 92 8.98 -13.88 -1.79
CA GLY A 92 8.68 -15.32 -1.87
C GLY A 92 7.87 -15.64 -3.12
N GLY A 93 7.31 -16.86 -3.19
CA GLY A 93 6.65 -17.36 -4.40
C GLY A 93 7.62 -17.64 -5.56
N ASP A 94 7.11 -18.29 -6.60
CA ASP A 94 7.81 -18.59 -7.85
C ASP A 94 7.14 -17.92 -9.08
N GLY A 95 6.01 -17.25 -8.89
CA GLY A 95 5.13 -16.69 -9.89
C GLY A 95 5.21 -15.17 -10.04
N VAL A 96 4.21 -14.63 -10.73
CA VAL A 96 4.08 -13.18 -10.97
C VAL A 96 3.10 -12.63 -9.93
N PRO A 97 3.47 -11.55 -9.21
CA PRO A 97 2.57 -10.92 -8.27
C PRO A 97 1.22 -10.55 -8.90
N PRO A 98 0.10 -10.77 -8.19
CA PRO A 98 -1.19 -10.38 -8.69
C PRO A 98 -1.25 -8.86 -8.86
N THR A 99 -2.07 -8.42 -9.80
CA THR A 99 -2.39 -7.01 -9.99
C THR A 99 -3.77 -6.72 -9.41
N ILE A 100 -4.12 -5.43 -9.25
CA ILE A 100 -5.50 -5.06 -8.90
C ILE A 100 -6.31 -5.00 -10.19
N GLU A 101 -7.27 -5.89 -10.33
CA GLU A 101 -8.21 -5.94 -11.45
C GLU A 101 -9.33 -4.91 -11.26
N GLU A 102 -9.91 -4.85 -10.05
CA GLU A 102 -11.06 -4.01 -9.77
C GLU A 102 -10.90 -3.25 -8.44
N VAL A 103 -11.42 -2.01 -8.41
CA VAL A 103 -11.56 -1.21 -7.20
C VAL A 103 -13.00 -0.75 -7.09
N VAL A 104 -13.74 -1.26 -6.11
CA VAL A 104 -15.12 -0.90 -5.84
C VAL A 104 -15.21 -0.19 -4.49
N ALA A 105 -15.95 0.92 -4.43
CA ALA A 105 -16.24 1.60 -3.17
C ALA A 105 -17.70 1.29 -2.76
N PRO A 106 -17.97 0.17 -2.04
CA PRO A 106 -19.34 -0.15 -1.62
C PRO A 106 -19.92 0.88 -0.65
N GLU A 107 -19.07 1.61 0.08
CA GLU A 107 -19.45 2.68 1.01
C GLU A 107 -18.46 3.84 0.90
N PRO A 108 -18.78 5.06 1.37
CA PRO A 108 -17.88 6.22 1.26
C PRO A 108 -16.51 6.02 1.91
N THR A 109 -16.43 5.19 2.95
CA THR A 109 -15.23 4.91 3.75
C THR A 109 -14.69 3.50 3.52
N SER A 110 -15.24 2.72 2.59
CA SER A 110 -14.85 1.33 2.36
C SER A 110 -14.49 1.13 0.90
N ILE A 111 -13.35 0.47 0.66
CA ILE A 111 -12.89 0.09 -0.67
C ILE A 111 -12.65 -1.41 -0.66
N ARG A 112 -13.22 -2.11 -1.64
CA ARG A 112 -12.91 -3.48 -1.98
C ARG A 112 -11.99 -3.51 -3.19
N LEU A 113 -10.85 -4.16 -3.03
CA LEU A 113 -9.88 -4.47 -4.07
C LEU A 113 -10.11 -5.92 -4.51
N THR A 114 -10.28 -6.13 -5.80
CA THR A 114 -10.26 -7.47 -6.41
C THR A 114 -8.92 -7.63 -7.11
N LEU A 115 -8.19 -8.67 -6.77
CA LEU A 115 -6.93 -9.04 -7.38
C LEU A 115 -7.18 -9.85 -8.66
N SER A 116 -6.27 -9.75 -9.64
CA SER A 116 -6.35 -10.51 -10.89
C SER A 116 -6.22 -12.02 -10.69
N GLU A 117 -5.57 -12.42 -9.60
CA GLU A 117 -5.44 -13.79 -9.13
C GLU A 117 -5.38 -13.77 -7.59
N PRO A 118 -5.67 -14.89 -6.91
CA PRO A 118 -5.37 -15.01 -5.48
C PRO A 118 -3.90 -14.74 -5.18
N ILE A 119 -3.60 -14.28 -3.96
CA ILE A 119 -2.21 -14.12 -3.49
C ILE A 119 -1.42 -15.41 -3.70
N GLU A 120 -0.12 -15.29 -4.00
CA GLU A 120 0.66 -16.45 -4.39
C GLU A 120 1.01 -17.35 -3.17
N PRO A 121 0.83 -18.68 -3.26
CA PRO A 121 1.31 -19.61 -2.25
C PRO A 121 2.81 -19.42 -1.96
N ARG A 122 3.17 -19.49 -0.67
CA ARG A 122 4.54 -19.31 -0.16
C ARG A 122 5.10 -17.90 -0.36
N ALA A 123 4.25 -16.91 -0.61
CA ALA A 123 4.64 -15.51 -0.74
C ALA A 123 4.01 -14.62 0.34
N TRP A 124 4.68 -13.49 0.58
CA TRP A 124 4.10 -12.33 1.27
C TRP A 124 3.74 -11.27 0.24
N THR A 125 2.45 -10.98 0.10
CA THR A 125 1.90 -9.93 -0.76
C THR A 125 1.77 -8.62 0.00
N MET A 126 2.55 -7.63 -0.44
CA MET A 126 2.57 -6.29 0.10
C MET A 126 1.75 -5.36 -0.77
N ILE A 127 0.75 -4.71 -0.19
CA ILE A 127 -0.13 -3.76 -0.88
C ILE A 127 0.11 -2.38 -0.30
N ARG A 128 0.54 -1.44 -1.14
CA ARG A 128 0.81 -0.06 -0.75
C ARG A 128 -0.14 0.90 -1.43
N HIS A 129 -0.84 1.71 -0.65
CA HIS A 129 -1.61 2.84 -1.16
C HIS A 129 -0.68 4.03 -1.37
N LYS A 130 -0.54 4.48 -2.62
CA LYS A 130 0.46 5.48 -3.01
C LYS A 130 0.22 6.85 -2.35
N LEU A 131 -1.04 7.24 -2.17
CA LEU A 131 -1.39 8.58 -1.71
C LEU A 131 -1.08 8.78 -0.22
N SER A 132 -1.40 7.79 0.62
CA SER A 132 -1.07 7.84 2.06
C SER A 132 0.30 7.24 2.38
N GLY A 133 0.88 6.47 1.46
CA GLY A 133 2.11 5.71 1.68
C GLY A 133 1.94 4.44 2.53
N SER A 134 0.72 4.15 2.98
CA SER A 134 0.43 3.07 3.93
C SER A 134 0.47 1.71 3.26
N THR A 135 0.94 0.73 4.02
CA THR A 135 1.16 -0.64 3.56
C THR A 135 0.32 -1.63 4.36
N MET A 136 0.00 -2.76 3.73
CA MET A 136 -0.41 -3.98 4.43
C MET A 136 0.27 -5.19 3.79
N CYS A 137 0.52 -6.21 4.60
CA CYS A 137 1.12 -7.47 4.22
C CYS A 137 0.11 -8.60 4.41
N LEU A 138 -0.02 -9.47 3.42
CA LEU A 138 -0.77 -10.72 3.53
C LEU A 138 0.18 -11.87 3.21
N GLY A 139 0.23 -12.87 4.06
CA GLY A 139 0.99 -14.08 3.83
C GLY A 139 0.10 -15.16 3.22
N TYR A 140 0.70 -16.03 2.42
CA TYR A 140 0.12 -17.33 2.11
C TYR A 140 1.15 -18.39 2.44
N LEU A 141 1.10 -18.93 3.65
CA LEU A 141 2.09 -19.89 4.13
C LEU A 141 1.34 -21.16 4.56
N PRO A 142 1.03 -22.07 3.61
CA PRO A 142 0.35 -23.30 3.95
C PRO A 142 1.23 -24.12 4.92
N GLY A 143 0.77 -24.28 6.15
CA GLY A 143 1.48 -25.06 7.18
C GLY A 143 2.38 -24.25 8.11
N ASP A 144 2.47 -22.93 8.01
CA ASP A 144 2.97 -22.07 9.09
C ASP A 144 1.83 -21.84 10.10
N VAL A 145 1.76 -22.73 11.09
CA VAL A 145 0.65 -22.74 12.05
C VAL A 145 1.00 -21.96 13.31
N ASN A 146 2.29 -21.65 13.50
CA ASN A 146 2.78 -20.92 14.66
C ASN A 146 3.04 -19.42 14.38
N GLY A 147 2.97 -18.98 13.12
CA GLY A 147 3.16 -17.60 12.69
C GLY A 147 4.63 -17.16 12.67
N ASP A 148 5.58 -18.09 12.58
CA ASP A 148 7.02 -17.81 12.56
C ASP A 148 7.57 -17.50 11.16
N THR A 149 6.69 -17.47 10.15
CA THR A 149 6.95 -17.22 8.73
C THR A 149 7.63 -18.35 7.98
N PHE A 150 7.79 -19.51 8.61
CA PHE A 150 8.33 -20.72 8.00
C PHE A 150 7.34 -21.87 8.14
N THR A 151 7.39 -22.79 7.18
CA THR A 151 6.79 -24.11 7.35
C THR A 151 7.89 -25.06 7.79
N ALA A 152 7.83 -25.51 9.04
CA ALA A 152 8.80 -26.39 9.66
C ALA A 152 8.11 -27.48 10.47
N SER A 153 8.88 -28.47 10.92
CA SER A 153 8.37 -29.50 11.83
C SER A 153 7.84 -28.92 13.15
N SER A 154 8.29 -27.73 13.53
CA SER A 154 7.78 -27.00 14.71
C SER A 154 6.30 -26.61 14.57
N ASP A 155 5.77 -26.46 13.35
CA ASP A 155 4.36 -26.13 13.10
C ASP A 155 3.40 -27.29 13.34
N ILE A 156 3.91 -28.52 13.34
CA ILE A 156 3.11 -29.72 13.51
C ILE A 156 2.49 -29.75 14.92
N THR A 157 3.20 -29.29 15.95
CA THR A 157 2.68 -29.34 17.33
C THR A 157 1.55 -28.31 17.54
N PRO A 158 1.68 -27.03 17.16
CA PRO A 158 0.59 -26.06 17.16
C PRO A 158 -0.60 -26.47 16.28
N LEU A 159 -0.34 -27.14 15.16
CA LEU A 159 -1.39 -27.73 14.33
C LEU A 159 -2.15 -28.83 15.07
N ILE A 160 -1.44 -29.80 15.64
CA ILE A 160 -2.03 -30.88 16.44
C ILE A 160 -2.80 -30.30 17.63
N ASP A 161 -2.26 -29.29 18.31
CA ASP A 161 -2.95 -28.62 19.43
C ASP A 161 -4.21 -27.89 18.96
N SER A 162 -4.18 -27.24 17.80
CA SER A 162 -5.34 -26.55 17.22
C SER A 162 -6.44 -27.54 16.79
N LEU A 163 -6.05 -28.70 16.25
CA LEU A 163 -6.98 -29.77 15.86
C LEU A 163 -7.55 -30.52 17.07
N ASN A 164 -6.78 -30.66 18.15
CA ASN A 164 -7.20 -31.30 19.39
C ASN A 164 -7.87 -30.34 20.39
N ALA A 165 -7.83 -29.04 20.14
CA ALA A 165 -8.50 -28.05 20.97
C ALA A 165 -10.02 -28.21 20.84
N VAL A 166 -10.62 -28.92 21.80
CA VAL A 166 -12.05 -28.81 22.09
C VAL A 166 -12.31 -27.35 22.51
N PRO A 167 -13.24 -26.62 21.86
CA PRO A 167 -13.57 -25.25 22.26
C PRO A 167 -13.94 -25.19 23.75
N GLY A 168 -13.14 -24.49 24.57
CA GLY A 168 -13.47 -24.24 25.98
C GLY A 168 -12.38 -24.48 27.03
N ARG A 169 -11.17 -24.95 26.68
CA ARG A 169 -10.05 -24.98 27.64
C ARG A 169 -9.10 -23.82 27.43
N VAL A 170 -9.37 -22.71 28.13
CA VAL A 170 -8.33 -21.73 28.46
C VAL A 170 -7.35 -22.45 29.40
N ARG A 171 -6.09 -22.66 28.98
CA ARG A 171 -5.06 -23.14 29.91
C ARG A 171 -4.69 -22.00 30.87
N PRO A 172 -4.55 -22.28 32.17
CA PRO A 172 -4.13 -21.29 33.17
C PRO A 172 -2.69 -20.82 32.94
#